data_AF-A0A0G0YTF5-F1
#
_entry.id   AF-A0A0G0YTF5-F1
#
_cell.length_a   1.000
_cell.length_b   1.000
_cell.length_c   1.000
_cell.angle_alpha   90.00
_cell.angle_beta   90.00
_cell.angle_gamma   90.00
#
_symmetry.space_group_name_H-M   'P 1'
#
loop_
_entity.id
_entity.type
_entity.pdbx_description
1 polymer ?
#
loop_
_entity_poly.entity_id
_entity_poly.type
_entity_poly.pdbx_seq_one_letter_code
_entity_poly.pdbx_strand_id
1 'polypeptide(L)'
;MAGKKTWLVITVKSQLTLIIFWRKMSALRAFVCKCNLMKFVADLHLHSKYSRAVSQQMVLSKMAEWASFKGINVLGTGDFTHPFWFEQLKNELEEAGNGMYRLKAIGDKSVVSGQLSDVQQEVYFLLSCEVSSIYSQGGKGRRIHNLFFFPSMSAVEKFNNELLKRGANLRSDGRPIVGISSRDLVEIALGCDEHVLIIPAHIWTPWFSVFGSFSGFDSIEECFGDLAGNIYGIETGLSSDPAMNWRIGDLEGKTILSSSDAHSLAKMGREATVFEADEISYDSIYGAITRGPVSSFPPASAQSSFTSQPSQSSKPEALRAVGSPSRTATPRIAFTIEFHPEEGKYHFTGHRDCNYSQGSEISKTKGTTCPVCSRPLTVGVMDRVEELAKNQVSSIKYQVSANGVRWVYPDGSGRPPYVSSFKVRFKRYRTVYFPKSS
;
A
#
# COMPACT_ATOMS: atom_id res chain seq x y z
N MET A 1 -19.33 -17.50 -84.69
CA MET A 1 -18.72 -16.34 -85.39
C MET A 1 -18.35 -15.29 -84.37
N ALA A 2 -17.12 -14.77 -84.44
CA ALA A 2 -16.55 -13.53 -83.86
C ALA A 2 -16.96 -13.12 -82.42
N GLY A 3 -16.09 -12.91 -81.43
CA GLY A 3 -14.68 -12.51 -81.46
C GLY A 3 -14.52 -10.99 -81.37
N LYS A 4 -14.33 -10.46 -80.14
CA LYS A 4 -13.29 -9.48 -79.69
C LYS A 4 -13.76 -8.67 -78.46
N LYS A 5 -13.10 -8.88 -77.31
CA LYS A 5 -12.88 -7.86 -76.27
C LYS A 5 -11.39 -7.83 -75.92
N THR A 6 -10.88 -6.62 -75.85
CA THR A 6 -9.48 -6.19 -75.81
C THR A 6 -8.87 -6.41 -74.43
N TRP A 7 -7.58 -6.77 -74.42
CA TRP A 7 -6.72 -6.86 -73.25
C TRP A 7 -6.15 -5.49 -72.89
N LEU A 8 -6.06 -5.17 -71.60
CA LEU A 8 -5.03 -4.28 -71.06
C LEU A 8 -4.29 -5.05 -69.97
N VAL A 9 -3.06 -5.43 -70.31
CA VAL A 9 -2.09 -6.07 -69.41
C VAL A 9 -1.52 -5.00 -68.49
N ILE A 10 -1.70 -5.15 -67.18
CA ILE A 10 -0.88 -4.46 -66.18
C ILE A 10 -0.03 -5.52 -65.48
N THR A 11 1.28 -5.35 -65.68
CA THR A 11 2.38 -6.23 -65.29
C THR A 11 2.56 -6.42 -63.78
N VAL A 12 2.99 -7.63 -63.41
CA VAL A 12 3.18 -8.27 -62.09
C VAL A 12 4.23 -7.60 -61.17
N LYS A 13 4.68 -6.37 -61.45
CA LYS A 13 5.68 -5.66 -60.64
C LYS A 13 5.12 -4.86 -59.44
N SER A 14 3.80 -4.74 -59.28
CA SER A 14 3.20 -3.96 -58.19
C SER A 14 2.76 -4.77 -56.96
N GLN A 15 2.55 -6.09 -57.07
CA GLN A 15 2.07 -6.89 -55.94
C GLN A 15 3.18 -7.36 -54.99
N LEU A 16 4.38 -7.68 -55.48
CA LEU A 16 5.48 -8.08 -54.61
C LEU A 16 5.94 -6.93 -53.71
N THR A 17 5.92 -5.69 -54.23
CA THR A 17 6.29 -4.48 -53.49
C THR A 17 5.25 -4.16 -52.41
N LEU A 18 3.96 -4.41 -52.65
CA LEU A 18 2.90 -4.24 -51.65
C LEU A 18 2.96 -5.29 -50.53
N ILE A 19 3.31 -6.55 -50.85
CA ILE A 19 3.46 -7.63 -49.86
C ILE A 19 4.71 -7.42 -49.00
N ILE A 20 5.81 -6.93 -49.57
CA ILE A 20 7.01 -6.58 -48.79
C ILE A 20 6.75 -5.34 -47.94
N PHE A 21 5.97 -4.35 -48.44
CA PHE A 21 5.57 -3.17 -47.67
C PHE A 21 4.64 -3.55 -46.50
N TRP A 22 3.69 -4.47 -46.71
CA TRP A 22 2.86 -5.00 -45.63
C TRP A 22 3.61 -5.91 -44.65
N ARG A 23 4.52 -6.79 -45.10
CA ARG A 23 5.37 -7.59 -44.19
C ARG A 23 6.34 -6.71 -43.38
N LYS A 24 6.84 -5.61 -43.95
CA LYS A 24 7.63 -4.60 -43.21
C LYS A 24 6.77 -3.74 -42.28
N MET A 25 5.51 -3.45 -42.62
CA MET A 25 4.56 -2.78 -41.71
C MET A 25 4.09 -3.69 -40.57
N SER A 26 3.93 -4.99 -40.79
CA SER A 26 3.68 -5.98 -39.74
C SER A 26 4.87 -6.09 -38.78
N ALA A 27 6.10 -5.99 -39.29
CA ALA A 27 7.31 -5.90 -38.47
C ALA A 27 7.43 -4.55 -37.74
N LEU A 28 6.90 -3.45 -38.28
CA LEU A 28 6.81 -2.16 -37.57
C LEU A 28 5.71 -2.11 -36.51
N ARG A 29 4.63 -2.91 -36.64
CA ARG A 29 3.65 -3.11 -35.55
C ARG A 29 4.23 -3.88 -34.36
N ALA A 30 5.34 -4.59 -34.54
CA ALA A 30 6.06 -5.27 -33.47
C ALA A 30 7.05 -4.36 -32.71
N PHE A 31 7.17 -3.08 -33.07
CA PHE A 31 8.11 -2.13 -32.45
C PHE A 31 7.44 -0.98 -31.70
N VAL A 32 6.22 -1.22 -31.21
CA VAL A 32 5.65 -0.46 -30.09
C VAL A 32 5.25 -1.48 -29.04
N CYS A 33 6.20 -1.87 -28.20
CA CYS A 33 5.87 -2.49 -26.92
C CYS A 33 5.21 -1.38 -26.08
N LYS A 34 3.90 -1.18 -26.25
CA LYS A 34 3.11 -0.52 -25.22
C LYS A 34 3.10 -1.51 -24.06
N CYS A 35 4.01 -1.33 -23.10
CA CYS A 35 3.84 -1.92 -21.78
C CYS A 35 2.53 -1.36 -21.22
N ASN A 36 1.44 -2.11 -21.38
CA ASN A 36 0.19 -1.79 -20.71
C ASN A 36 0.36 -2.21 -19.26
N LEU A 37 0.95 -1.31 -18.47
CA LEU A 37 0.97 -1.44 -17.02
C LEU A 37 -0.48 -1.56 -16.54
N MET A 38 -0.76 -2.61 -15.77
CA MET A 38 -2.03 -2.79 -15.10
C MET A 38 -1.99 -2.16 -13.71
N LYS A 39 -3.14 -1.63 -13.27
CA LYS A 39 -3.32 -1.19 -11.89
C LYS A 39 -4.09 -2.26 -11.11
N PHE A 40 -3.64 -2.54 -9.90
CA PHE A 40 -4.32 -3.47 -9.00
C PHE A 40 -4.34 -2.95 -7.57
N VAL A 41 -5.43 -3.25 -6.86
CA VAL A 41 -5.67 -2.81 -5.49
C VAL A 41 -5.21 -3.91 -4.54
N ALA A 42 -4.42 -3.54 -3.55
CA ALA A 42 -3.92 -4.44 -2.52
C ALA A 42 -4.26 -3.92 -1.12
N ASP A 43 -4.76 -4.81 -0.27
CA ASP A 43 -4.91 -4.62 1.16
C ASP A 43 -4.01 -5.65 1.84
N LEU A 44 -2.87 -5.23 2.38
CA LEU A 44 -1.78 -6.15 2.75
C LEU A 44 -1.73 -6.47 4.24
N HIS A 45 -2.44 -5.70 5.07
CA HIS A 45 -2.50 -5.87 6.52
C HIS A 45 -3.93 -6.23 6.94
N LEU A 46 -4.14 -7.51 7.22
CA LEU A 46 -5.38 -8.06 7.72
C LEU A 46 -5.10 -9.03 8.87
N HIS A 47 -6.13 -9.34 9.64
CA HIS A 47 -6.08 -10.38 10.66
C HIS A 47 -7.10 -11.49 10.41
N SER A 48 -6.70 -12.70 10.76
CA SER A 48 -7.53 -13.90 10.72
C SER A 48 -8.45 -13.99 11.95
N LYS A 49 -9.39 -14.94 11.92
CA LYS A 49 -10.23 -15.31 13.08
C LYS A 49 -9.45 -15.70 14.35
N TYR A 50 -8.14 -15.96 14.26
CA TYR A 50 -7.28 -16.36 15.38
C TYR A 50 -6.65 -15.18 16.12
N SER A 51 -6.71 -13.97 15.56
CA SER A 51 -6.31 -12.76 16.26
C SER A 51 -7.34 -12.29 17.27
N ARG A 52 -6.87 -11.68 18.37
CA ARG A 52 -7.77 -11.13 19.39
C ARG A 52 -8.64 -9.99 18.83
N ALA A 53 -9.90 -9.96 19.27
CA ALA A 53 -10.89 -8.96 18.86
C ALA A 53 -11.16 -8.90 17.34
N VAL A 54 -10.91 -10.02 16.64
CA VAL A 54 -11.22 -10.20 15.21
C VAL A 54 -12.49 -11.05 15.03
N SER A 55 -13.27 -10.72 14.01
CA SER A 55 -14.47 -11.48 13.67
C SER A 55 -14.13 -12.93 13.28
N GLN A 56 -14.93 -13.88 13.78
CA GLN A 56 -14.82 -15.29 13.40
C GLN A 56 -15.13 -15.54 11.90
N GLN A 57 -15.63 -14.52 11.20
CA GLN A 57 -15.84 -14.57 9.74
C GLN A 57 -14.58 -14.23 8.93
N MET A 58 -13.48 -13.82 9.56
CA MET A 58 -12.19 -13.60 8.88
C MET A 58 -11.52 -14.93 8.54
N VAL A 59 -12.09 -15.61 7.54
CA VAL A 59 -11.60 -16.84 6.92
C VAL A 59 -11.38 -16.61 5.42
N LEU A 60 -10.44 -17.35 4.81
CA LEU A 60 -9.94 -17.08 3.45
C LEU A 60 -11.05 -16.96 2.40
N SER A 61 -12.01 -17.89 2.39
CA SER A 61 -13.12 -17.91 1.43
C SER A 61 -13.98 -16.64 1.50
N LYS A 62 -14.32 -16.19 2.71
CA LYS A 62 -15.11 -14.96 2.91
C LYS A 62 -14.30 -13.70 2.63
N MET A 63 -13.02 -13.71 2.97
CA MET A 63 -12.11 -12.61 2.65
C MET A 63 -12.01 -12.42 1.13
N ALA A 64 -11.81 -13.51 0.37
CA ALA A 64 -11.80 -13.46 -1.09
C ALA A 64 -13.13 -12.96 -1.66
N GLU A 65 -14.27 -13.42 -1.14
CA GLU A 65 -15.60 -12.98 -1.56
C GLU A 65 -15.78 -11.46 -1.38
N TRP A 66 -15.41 -10.95 -0.20
CA TRP A 66 -15.48 -9.52 0.09
C TRP A 66 -14.47 -8.69 -0.71
N ALA A 67 -13.29 -9.24 -1.00
CA ALA A 67 -12.33 -8.61 -1.89
C ALA A 67 -12.89 -8.46 -3.30
N SER A 68 -13.49 -9.50 -3.87
CA SER A 68 -14.17 -9.42 -5.17
C SER A 68 -15.27 -8.35 -5.17
N PHE A 69 -16.11 -8.28 -4.13
CA PHE A 69 -17.14 -7.25 -4.02
C PHE A 69 -16.59 -5.82 -3.91
N LYS A 70 -15.41 -5.66 -3.32
CA LYS A 70 -14.76 -4.35 -3.13
C LYS A 70 -13.77 -4.00 -4.23
N GLY A 71 -13.55 -4.87 -5.21
CA GLY A 71 -12.56 -4.69 -6.27
C GLY A 71 -11.11 -4.79 -5.80
N ILE A 72 -10.85 -5.50 -4.69
CA ILE A 72 -9.50 -5.74 -4.17
C ILE A 72 -8.90 -6.95 -4.89
N ASN A 73 -7.72 -6.79 -5.49
CA ASN A 73 -7.05 -7.83 -6.26
C ASN A 73 -6.11 -8.69 -5.40
N VAL A 74 -5.45 -8.09 -4.41
CA VAL A 74 -4.46 -8.76 -3.57
C VAL A 74 -4.80 -8.56 -2.10
N LEU A 75 -4.84 -9.64 -1.35
CA LEU A 75 -5.00 -9.64 0.11
C LEU A 75 -3.73 -10.14 0.79
N GLY A 76 -3.34 -9.50 1.89
CA GLY A 76 -2.50 -10.15 2.89
C GLY A 76 -3.24 -11.32 3.54
N THR A 77 -2.58 -12.45 3.75
CA THR A 77 -3.19 -13.57 4.47
C THR A 77 -3.48 -13.23 5.94
N GLY A 78 -2.64 -12.37 6.54
CA GLY A 78 -2.58 -12.17 7.98
C GLY A 78 -2.08 -13.41 8.73
N ASP A 79 -1.55 -13.18 9.93
CA ASP A 79 -1.40 -14.17 11.00
C ASP A 79 -0.72 -15.52 10.65
N PHE A 80 0.14 -15.59 9.62
CA PHE A 80 0.74 -16.85 9.17
C PHE A 80 1.58 -17.56 10.25
N THR A 81 1.91 -16.89 11.35
CA THR A 81 2.63 -17.47 12.49
C THR A 81 1.73 -18.38 13.33
N HIS A 82 0.43 -18.15 13.33
CA HIS A 82 -0.49 -18.95 14.13
C HIS A 82 -0.63 -20.35 13.53
N PRO A 83 -0.30 -21.43 14.26
CA PRO A 83 -0.12 -22.74 13.66
C PRO A 83 -1.39 -23.29 13.01
N PHE A 84 -2.56 -23.11 13.65
CA PHE A 84 -3.81 -23.55 13.03
C PHE A 84 -4.19 -22.72 11.80
N TRP A 85 -3.84 -21.44 11.77
CA TRP A 85 -4.07 -20.61 10.59
C TRP A 85 -3.13 -21.03 9.46
N PHE A 86 -1.85 -21.22 9.76
CA PHE A 86 -0.86 -21.67 8.79
C PHE A 86 -1.21 -23.03 8.17
N GLU A 87 -1.71 -23.99 8.95
CA GLU A 87 -2.24 -25.24 8.39
C GLU A 87 -3.45 -25.00 7.47
N GLN A 88 -4.36 -24.07 7.81
CA GLN A 88 -5.43 -23.68 6.91
C GLN A 88 -4.90 -23.05 5.62
N LEU A 89 -3.89 -22.16 5.70
CA LEU A 89 -3.27 -21.57 4.52
C LEU A 89 -2.71 -22.66 3.59
N LYS A 90 -1.98 -23.64 4.11
CA LYS A 90 -1.43 -24.77 3.32
C LYS A 90 -2.53 -25.65 2.70
N ASN A 91 -3.64 -25.83 3.41
CA ASN A 91 -4.73 -26.70 2.97
C ASN A 91 -5.64 -26.02 1.93
N GLU A 92 -5.92 -24.72 2.09
CA GLU A 92 -6.92 -24.00 1.31
C GLU A 92 -6.30 -23.17 0.17
N LEU A 93 -5.00 -22.86 0.21
CA LEU A 93 -4.31 -22.09 -0.83
C LEU A 93 -3.39 -22.95 -1.71
N GLU A 94 -3.32 -22.61 -3.00
CA GLU A 94 -2.34 -23.11 -3.96
C GLU A 94 -1.53 -21.97 -4.56
N GLU A 95 -0.30 -22.26 -5.01
CA GLU A 95 0.54 -21.28 -5.69
C GLU A 95 -0.02 -20.94 -7.07
N ALA A 96 -0.04 -19.65 -7.39
CA ALA A 96 -0.46 -19.16 -8.71
C ALA A 96 0.70 -19.06 -9.74
N GLY A 97 1.94 -19.37 -9.32
CA GLY A 97 3.13 -19.39 -10.18
C GLY A 97 3.88 -18.06 -10.31
N ASN A 98 3.42 -17.02 -9.62
CA ASN A 98 3.90 -15.63 -9.64
C ASN A 98 4.32 -15.12 -8.25
N GLY A 99 4.67 -16.04 -7.33
CA GLY A 99 4.93 -15.74 -5.92
C GLY A 99 3.67 -15.37 -5.11
N MET A 100 2.49 -15.50 -5.71
CA MET A 100 1.20 -15.33 -5.03
C MET A 100 0.48 -16.65 -4.86
N TYR A 101 -0.57 -16.61 -4.04
CA TYR A 101 -1.44 -17.73 -3.74
C TYR A 101 -2.87 -17.43 -4.17
N ARG A 102 -3.67 -18.47 -4.42
CA ARG A 102 -5.12 -18.36 -4.64
C ARG A 102 -5.85 -19.49 -3.91
N LEU A 103 -7.15 -19.32 -3.70
CA LEU A 103 -7.98 -20.39 -3.14
C LEU A 103 -7.99 -21.60 -4.10
N LYS A 104 -7.80 -22.79 -3.54
CA LYS A 104 -7.99 -24.05 -4.26
C LYS A 104 -9.43 -24.16 -4.74
N ALA A 105 -9.62 -24.72 -5.93
CA ALA A 105 -10.94 -25.11 -6.39
C ALA A 105 -11.52 -26.22 -5.49
N ILE A 106 -12.80 -26.12 -5.14
CA ILE A 106 -13.53 -27.16 -4.42
C ILE A 106 -14.51 -27.81 -5.42
N GLY A 107 -14.10 -28.92 -6.02
CA GLY A 107 -14.83 -29.58 -7.12
C GLY A 107 -14.84 -28.75 -8.40
N ASP A 108 -15.86 -28.93 -9.27
CA ASP A 108 -16.04 -28.17 -10.52
C ASP A 108 -16.49 -26.71 -10.31
N LYS A 109 -16.60 -26.26 -9.06
CA LYS A 109 -17.00 -24.89 -8.71
C LYS A 109 -15.76 -24.11 -8.29
N SER A 110 -15.32 -23.15 -9.11
CA SER A 110 -14.29 -22.19 -8.69
C SER A 110 -14.80 -21.45 -7.44
N VAL A 111 -14.10 -21.61 -6.33
CA VAL A 111 -14.48 -20.99 -5.06
C VAL A 111 -14.21 -19.50 -5.20
N VAL A 112 -15.30 -18.74 -5.18
CA VAL A 112 -15.37 -17.28 -5.30
C VAL A 112 -15.19 -16.73 -6.72
N SER A 113 -16.25 -16.84 -7.51
CA SER A 113 -16.63 -15.76 -8.43
C SER A 113 -17.89 -15.11 -7.87
N GLY A 114 -17.76 -13.96 -7.21
CA GLY A 114 -18.94 -13.16 -6.85
C GLY A 114 -19.69 -12.76 -8.12
N GLN A 115 -20.84 -13.39 -8.37
CA GLN A 115 -21.75 -13.10 -9.48
C GLN A 115 -22.51 -11.77 -9.23
N LEU A 116 -21.78 -10.66 -9.16
CA LEU A 116 -22.39 -9.32 -9.21
C LEU A 116 -21.91 -8.48 -10.39
N SER A 117 -20.98 -8.99 -11.21
CA SER A 117 -20.63 -8.44 -12.51
C SER A 117 -20.20 -9.56 -13.45
N ASP A 118 -20.39 -9.40 -14.76
CA ASP A 118 -19.91 -10.31 -15.82
C ASP A 118 -18.36 -10.44 -15.87
N VAL A 119 -17.65 -9.91 -14.88
CA VAL A 119 -16.19 -9.95 -14.75
C VAL A 119 -15.82 -10.88 -13.59
N GLN A 120 -15.32 -12.07 -13.93
CA GLN A 120 -14.60 -12.90 -12.98
C GLN A 120 -13.26 -12.22 -12.63
N GLN A 121 -13.20 -11.53 -11.50
CA GLN A 121 -11.94 -11.01 -10.96
C GLN A 121 -11.30 -12.04 -10.04
N GLU A 122 -10.12 -12.52 -10.43
CA GLU A 122 -9.28 -13.38 -9.58
C GLU A 122 -8.73 -12.57 -8.40
N VAL A 123 -8.76 -13.17 -7.20
CA VAL A 123 -8.20 -12.60 -5.96
C VAL A 123 -6.98 -13.41 -5.56
N TYR A 124 -5.86 -12.72 -5.40
CA TYR A 124 -4.60 -13.29 -4.96
C TYR A 124 -4.36 -13.04 -3.46
N PHE A 125 -3.63 -13.94 -2.84
CA PHE A 125 -3.14 -13.84 -1.47
C PHE A 125 -1.62 -13.74 -1.47
N LEU A 126 -1.12 -12.83 -0.63
CA LEU A 126 0.30 -12.68 -0.32
C LEU A 126 0.49 -13.02 1.17
N LEU A 127 1.51 -13.83 1.48
CA LEU A 127 1.73 -14.31 2.84
C LEU A 127 2.19 -13.16 3.73
N SER A 128 1.30 -12.69 4.62
CA SER A 128 1.56 -11.59 5.54
C SER A 128 1.32 -11.96 6.99
N CYS A 129 2.09 -11.34 7.89
CA CYS A 129 1.87 -11.42 9.33
C CYS A 129 2.37 -10.15 10.02
N GLU A 130 1.60 -9.68 11.00
CA GLU A 130 2.03 -8.67 11.95
C GLU A 130 2.61 -9.37 13.20
N VAL A 131 3.79 -8.94 13.66
CA VAL A 131 4.40 -9.41 14.92
C VAL A 131 4.49 -8.25 15.89
N SER A 132 4.01 -8.46 17.12
CA SER A 132 4.07 -7.47 18.20
C SER A 132 5.32 -7.65 19.05
N SER A 133 6.22 -6.69 18.98
CA SER A 133 7.47 -6.69 19.74
C SER A 133 7.32 -5.87 21.01
N ILE A 134 7.53 -6.48 22.18
CA ILE A 134 7.51 -5.80 23.48
C ILE A 134 8.82 -6.08 24.22
N TYR A 135 9.71 -5.08 24.25
CA TYR A 135 11.07 -5.22 24.75
C TYR A 135 11.57 -3.91 25.37
N SER A 136 12.76 -3.91 25.97
CA SER A 136 13.38 -2.69 26.50
C SER A 136 14.55 -2.25 25.63
N GLN A 137 14.60 -0.97 25.27
CA GLN A 137 15.71 -0.38 24.51
C GLN A 137 15.88 1.11 24.84
N GLY A 138 17.12 1.53 25.10
CA GLY A 138 17.43 2.91 25.47
C GLY A 138 16.74 3.35 26.77
N GLY A 139 16.67 2.46 27.76
CA GLY A 139 16.05 2.73 29.06
C GLY A 139 14.52 2.86 29.05
N LYS A 140 13.85 2.57 27.93
CA LYS A 140 12.39 2.65 27.77
C LYS A 140 11.80 1.30 27.36
N GLY A 141 10.59 1.01 27.82
CA GLY A 141 9.79 -0.10 27.29
C GLY A 141 9.22 0.27 25.92
N ARG A 142 9.56 -0.53 24.90
CA ARG A 142 9.14 -0.36 23.51
C ARG A 142 8.03 -1.34 23.19
N ARG A 143 7.10 -0.87 22.36
CA ARG A 143 6.02 -1.69 21.80
C ARG A 143 5.89 -1.30 20.35
N ILE A 144 6.21 -2.22 19.45
CA ILE A 144 6.32 -1.95 18.02
C ILE A 144 5.72 -3.12 17.25
N HIS A 145 4.88 -2.82 16.29
CA HIS A 145 4.38 -3.81 15.34
C HIS A 145 5.12 -3.70 14.01
N ASN A 146 5.49 -4.86 13.48
CA ASN A 146 6.16 -4.98 12.18
C ASN A 146 5.42 -6.00 11.33
N LEU A 147 5.20 -5.66 10.07
CA LEU A 147 4.65 -6.53 9.04
C LEU A 147 5.78 -7.24 8.31
N PHE A 148 5.57 -8.53 8.08
CA PHE A 148 6.45 -9.39 7.31
C PHE A 148 5.68 -9.97 6.15
N PHE A 149 6.27 -9.89 4.95
CA PHE A 149 5.70 -10.45 3.73
C PHE A 149 6.68 -11.42 3.10
N PHE A 150 6.39 -12.72 3.16
CA PHE A 150 7.28 -13.74 2.63
C PHE A 150 6.83 -14.21 1.25
N PRO A 151 7.78 -14.55 0.36
CA PRO A 151 7.46 -15.01 -1.00
C PRO A 151 6.95 -16.46 -1.05
N SER A 152 7.19 -17.26 0.00
CA SER A 152 6.84 -18.69 -0.02
C SER A 152 6.45 -19.24 1.36
N MET A 153 5.62 -20.29 1.36
CA MET A 153 5.26 -21.05 2.57
C MET A 153 6.50 -21.65 3.26
N SER A 154 7.52 -22.04 2.49
CA SER A 154 8.77 -22.56 3.05
C SER A 154 9.52 -21.51 3.86
N ALA A 155 9.59 -20.27 3.36
CA ALA A 155 10.19 -19.15 4.10
C ALA A 155 9.40 -18.84 5.39
N VAL A 156 8.07 -18.86 5.31
CA VAL A 156 7.20 -18.72 6.49
C VAL A 156 7.46 -19.81 7.52
N GLU A 157 7.60 -21.07 7.09
CA GLU A 157 7.87 -22.18 8.01
C GLU A 157 9.22 -22.04 8.71
N LYS A 158 10.27 -21.60 7.99
CA LYS A 158 11.57 -21.24 8.59
C LYS A 158 11.40 -20.15 9.64
N PHE A 159 10.70 -19.07 9.31
CA PHE A 159 10.49 -17.94 10.23
C PHE A 159 9.74 -18.35 11.49
N ASN A 160 8.64 -19.11 11.33
CA ASN A 160 7.87 -19.64 12.46
C ASN A 160 8.74 -20.52 13.36
N ASN A 161 9.59 -21.37 12.79
CA ASN A 161 10.52 -22.21 13.55
C ASN A 161 11.58 -21.40 14.28
N GLU A 162 12.13 -20.34 13.68
CA GLU A 162 13.10 -19.45 14.33
C GLU A 162 12.49 -18.67 15.50
N LEU A 163 11.22 -18.26 15.41
CA LEU A 163 10.50 -17.65 16.52
C LEU A 163 10.25 -18.66 17.65
N LEU A 164 9.83 -19.89 17.33
CA LEU A 164 9.63 -20.96 18.32
C LEU A 164 10.91 -21.32 19.06
N LYS A 165 12.05 -21.43 18.35
CA LYS A 165 13.38 -21.67 18.96
C LYS A 165 13.76 -20.59 19.98
N ARG A 166 13.27 -19.37 19.80
CA ARG A 166 13.48 -18.22 20.71
C ARG A 166 12.39 -18.11 21.79
N GLY A 167 11.52 -19.11 21.91
CA GLY A 167 10.50 -19.20 22.96
C GLY A 167 9.24 -18.39 22.69
N ALA A 168 8.99 -17.96 21.45
CA ALA A 168 7.75 -17.27 21.10
C ALA A 168 6.52 -18.19 21.27
N ASN A 169 5.45 -17.66 21.86
CA ASN A 169 4.15 -18.34 21.88
C ASN A 169 3.34 -17.95 20.64
N LEU A 170 3.33 -18.83 19.64
CA LEU A 170 2.59 -18.59 18.39
C LEU A 170 1.12 -19.07 18.45
N ARG A 171 0.70 -19.76 19.52
CA ARG A 171 -0.64 -20.38 19.62
C ARG A 171 -1.71 -19.49 20.23
N SER A 172 -1.32 -18.45 20.97
CA SER A 172 -2.27 -17.68 21.77
C SER A 172 -3.03 -16.59 21.01
N ASP A 173 -2.46 -16.12 19.90
CA ASP A 173 -2.97 -14.99 19.13
C ASP A 173 -2.46 -15.10 17.68
N GLY A 174 -3.25 -14.64 16.72
CA GLY A 174 -2.85 -14.49 15.32
C GLY A 174 -1.68 -13.52 15.13
N ARG A 175 -1.61 -12.48 15.98
CA ARG A 175 -0.43 -11.62 16.13
C ARG A 175 0.40 -12.06 17.34
N PRO A 176 1.51 -12.78 17.14
CA PRO A 176 2.33 -13.22 18.26
C PRO A 176 2.97 -12.02 18.95
N ILE A 177 3.01 -12.07 20.28
CA ILE A 177 3.71 -11.10 21.11
C ILE A 177 5.05 -11.70 21.50
N VAL A 178 6.14 -11.03 21.14
CA VAL A 178 7.50 -11.51 21.36
C VAL A 178 8.35 -10.49 22.13
N GLY A 179 9.29 -10.99 22.92
CA GLY A 179 10.30 -10.19 23.61
C GLY A 179 11.53 -9.86 22.75
N ILE A 180 11.41 -9.96 21.44
CA ILE A 180 12.49 -9.77 20.46
C ILE A 180 12.46 -8.31 19.99
N SER A 181 13.63 -7.70 19.81
CA SER A 181 13.71 -6.32 19.31
C SER A 181 13.25 -6.22 17.84
N SER A 182 12.85 -5.03 17.40
CA SER A 182 12.47 -4.82 15.98
C SER A 182 13.66 -5.14 15.06
N ARG A 183 14.87 -4.69 15.42
CA ARG A 183 16.13 -4.98 14.71
C ARG A 183 16.37 -6.49 14.59
N ASP A 184 16.25 -7.24 15.68
CA ASP A 184 16.54 -8.68 15.65
C ASP A 184 15.46 -9.47 14.89
N LEU A 185 14.21 -9.01 14.87
CA LEU A 185 13.20 -9.59 13.99
C LEU A 185 13.54 -9.39 12.52
N VAL A 186 14.11 -8.24 12.14
CA VAL A 186 14.61 -8.00 10.77
C VAL A 186 15.69 -9.00 10.43
N GLU A 187 16.68 -9.19 11.31
CA GLU A 187 17.76 -10.14 11.11
C GLU A 187 17.25 -11.58 10.94
N ILE A 188 16.31 -12.00 11.79
CA ILE A 188 15.70 -13.34 11.72
C ILE A 188 14.96 -13.51 10.38
N ALA A 189 14.16 -12.53 9.99
CA ALA A 189 13.39 -12.58 8.75
C ALA A 189 14.30 -12.69 7.52
N LEU A 190 15.33 -11.84 7.43
CA LEU A 190 16.32 -11.86 6.35
C LEU A 190 17.13 -13.17 6.32
N GLY A 191 17.41 -13.76 7.49
CA GLY A 191 18.04 -15.07 7.59
C GLY A 191 17.15 -16.23 7.10
N CYS A 192 15.83 -16.04 7.04
CA CYS A 192 14.90 -17.03 6.51
C CYS A 192 14.73 -16.90 4.99
N ASP A 193 14.69 -15.67 4.48
CA ASP A 193 14.59 -15.33 3.06
C ASP A 193 15.09 -13.88 2.82
N GLU A 194 16.04 -13.70 1.91
CA GLU A 194 16.63 -12.39 1.61
C GLU A 194 15.65 -11.43 0.90
N HIS A 195 14.60 -11.96 0.28
CA HIS A 195 13.57 -11.19 -0.42
C HIS A 195 12.35 -10.91 0.46
N VAL A 196 12.38 -11.16 1.76
CA VAL A 196 11.28 -10.75 2.66
C VAL A 196 11.11 -9.22 2.63
N LEU A 197 9.86 -8.75 2.55
CA LEU A 197 9.54 -7.34 2.79
C LEU A 197 9.17 -7.13 4.25
N ILE A 198 9.73 -6.07 4.83
CA ILE A 198 9.52 -5.71 6.22
C ILE A 198 9.05 -4.27 6.28
N ILE A 199 7.86 -4.08 6.82
CA ILE A 199 7.20 -2.77 6.88
C ILE A 199 6.78 -2.50 8.33
N PRO A 200 7.27 -1.47 9.01
CA PRO A 200 6.71 -1.08 10.29
C PRO A 200 5.23 -0.72 10.12
N ALA A 201 4.37 -1.36 10.93
CA ALA A 201 2.93 -1.24 10.83
C ALA A 201 2.44 0.11 11.38
N HIS A 202 1.38 0.64 10.78
CA HIS A 202 0.60 1.79 11.24
C HIS A 202 1.42 2.83 12.03
N ILE A 203 2.38 3.50 11.38
CA ILE A 203 3.62 4.05 11.96
C ILE A 203 3.43 5.10 13.08
N TRP A 204 2.22 5.65 13.25
CA TRP A 204 1.94 6.75 14.20
C TRP A 204 1.05 6.42 15.39
N THR A 205 0.45 5.23 15.48
CA THR A 205 -0.47 4.97 16.60
C THR A 205 0.28 5.13 17.93
N PRO A 206 -0.29 5.79 18.97
CA PRO A 206 0.51 6.26 20.10
C PRO A 206 1.23 5.15 20.89
N TRP A 207 0.68 3.94 20.82
CA TRP A 207 1.30 2.70 21.30
C TRP A 207 1.47 1.77 20.11
N PHE A 208 2.42 0.83 20.17
CA PHE A 208 2.61 -0.23 19.16
C PHE A 208 3.11 0.24 17.78
N SER A 209 3.58 1.48 17.66
CA SER A 209 4.12 2.01 16.40
C SER A 209 5.49 2.65 16.57
N VAL A 210 6.27 2.71 15.49
CA VAL A 210 7.63 3.28 15.52
C VAL A 210 7.61 4.74 15.94
N PHE A 211 6.71 5.60 15.45
CA PHE A 211 6.68 7.01 15.88
C PHE A 211 5.64 7.30 16.97
N GLY A 212 5.10 6.26 17.61
CA GLY A 212 4.12 6.40 18.68
C GLY A 212 4.68 7.18 19.88
N SER A 213 3.91 8.15 20.37
CA SER A 213 4.34 9.08 21.43
C SER A 213 4.61 8.44 22.80
N PHE A 214 4.13 7.22 23.06
CA PHE A 214 4.34 6.54 24.35
C PHE A 214 5.39 5.43 24.32
N SER A 215 5.46 4.66 23.24
CA SER A 215 6.29 3.45 23.15
C SER A 215 7.15 3.36 21.89
N GLY A 216 7.10 4.37 21.03
CA GLY A 216 7.87 4.48 19.80
C GLY A 216 9.26 5.10 20.03
N PHE A 217 9.92 5.45 18.94
CA PHE A 217 11.24 6.03 18.74
C PHE A 217 11.14 7.37 18.00
N ASP A 218 12.25 8.09 17.88
CA ASP A 218 12.33 9.37 17.16
C ASP A 218 12.85 9.21 15.71
N SER A 219 13.36 8.01 15.35
CA SER A 219 13.82 7.64 14.00
C SER A 219 13.69 6.13 13.72
N ILE A 220 13.74 5.76 12.44
CA ILE A 220 13.81 4.39 11.93
C ILE A 220 15.15 3.76 12.36
N GLU A 221 16.24 4.52 12.27
CA GLU A 221 17.59 4.11 12.69
C GLU A 221 17.63 3.75 14.18
N GLU A 222 16.96 4.52 15.04
CA GLU A 222 16.84 4.16 16.46
C GLU A 222 16.08 2.84 16.67
N CYS A 223 15.06 2.56 15.85
CA CYS A 223 14.23 1.36 16.02
C CYS A 223 14.90 0.09 15.46
N PHE A 224 15.55 0.21 14.30
CA PHE A 224 16.04 -0.92 13.51
C PHE A 224 17.58 -1.01 13.46
N GLY A 225 18.30 -0.04 14.00
CA GLY A 225 19.75 -0.05 14.14
C GLY A 225 20.48 -0.18 12.80
N ASP A 226 21.46 -1.07 12.76
CA ASP A 226 22.27 -1.41 11.58
C ASP A 226 21.45 -1.95 10.40
N LEU A 227 20.22 -2.42 10.65
CA LEU A 227 19.31 -2.97 9.64
C LEU A 227 18.23 -1.98 9.18
N ALA A 228 18.31 -0.71 9.56
CA ALA A 228 17.40 0.34 9.09
C ALA A 228 17.38 0.49 7.55
N GLY A 229 18.49 0.16 6.88
CA GLY A 229 18.60 0.13 5.42
C GLY A 229 17.70 -0.91 4.73
N ASN A 230 17.21 -1.91 5.47
CA ASN A 230 16.28 -2.93 4.98
C ASN A 230 14.80 -2.50 5.09
N ILE A 231 14.53 -1.33 5.67
CA ILE A 231 13.18 -0.77 5.79
C ILE A 231 12.92 0.18 4.63
N TYR A 232 12.39 -0.39 3.54
CA TYR A 232 12.14 0.30 2.28
C TYR A 232 10.84 1.11 2.23
N GLY A 233 9.89 0.79 3.11
CA GLY A 233 8.61 1.48 3.18
C GLY A 233 8.01 1.46 4.57
N ILE A 234 6.93 2.22 4.74
CA ILE A 234 6.16 2.32 6.00
C ILE A 234 4.68 2.18 5.69
N GLU A 235 3.91 1.71 6.67
CA GLU A 235 2.44 1.75 6.61
C GLU A 235 1.91 2.98 7.36
N THR A 236 1.05 3.78 6.71
CA THR A 236 0.43 4.98 7.31
C THR A 236 -0.39 4.60 8.55
N GLY A 237 -1.34 3.70 8.35
CA GLY A 237 -2.42 3.38 9.28
C GLY A 237 -3.38 4.54 9.51
N LEU A 238 -4.57 4.22 10.01
CA LEU A 238 -5.74 5.10 10.20
C LEU A 238 -5.53 6.42 10.95
N SER A 239 -4.38 6.62 11.58
CA SER A 239 -4.08 7.84 12.36
C SER A 239 -3.21 8.84 11.60
N SER A 240 -2.76 8.50 10.40
CA SER A 240 -1.97 9.38 9.55
C SER A 240 -2.32 9.22 8.07
N ASP A 241 -1.92 10.20 7.26
CA ASP A 241 -1.96 10.10 5.81
C ASP A 241 -0.56 10.37 5.22
N PRO A 242 -0.35 10.20 3.91
CA PRO A 242 0.94 10.46 3.29
C PRO A 242 1.43 11.90 3.47
N ALA A 243 0.53 12.88 3.49
CA ALA A 243 0.88 14.29 3.70
C ALA A 243 1.52 14.53 5.08
N MET A 244 1.04 13.88 6.13
CA MET A 244 1.66 13.91 7.45
C MET A 244 3.06 13.27 7.44
N ASN A 245 3.23 12.17 6.69
CA ASN A 245 4.49 11.43 6.60
C ASN A 245 5.56 12.15 5.75
N TRP A 246 5.16 12.91 4.72
CA TRP A 246 6.08 13.68 3.86
C TRP A 246 6.86 14.77 4.62
N ARG A 247 6.44 15.11 5.84
CA ARG A 247 7.04 16.12 6.71
C ARG A 247 8.28 15.61 7.46
N ILE A 248 8.44 14.28 7.49
CA ILE A 248 9.47 13.61 8.28
C ILE A 248 10.66 13.31 7.37
N GLY A 249 11.79 13.97 7.63
CA GLY A 249 13.02 13.77 6.85
C GLY A 249 13.51 12.31 6.89
N ASP A 250 13.29 11.63 8.01
CA ASP A 250 13.60 10.21 8.24
C ASP A 250 12.87 9.24 7.30
N LEU A 251 11.73 9.69 6.74
CA LEU A 251 10.93 8.94 5.78
C LEU A 251 11.21 9.35 4.33
N GLU A 252 12.21 10.19 4.08
CA GLU A 252 12.65 10.50 2.72
C GLU A 252 13.19 9.24 2.03
N GLY A 253 12.80 9.04 0.77
CA GLY A 253 13.15 7.84 0.00
C GLY A 253 12.38 6.57 0.37
N LYS A 254 11.63 6.55 1.48
CA LYS A 254 10.78 5.40 1.83
C LYS A 254 9.44 5.43 1.09
N THR A 255 9.00 4.27 0.64
CA THR A 255 7.69 4.09 0.02
C THR A 255 6.59 4.13 1.07
N ILE A 256 5.44 4.74 0.76
CA ILE A 256 4.28 4.77 1.66
C ILE A 256 3.25 3.76 1.20
N LEU A 257 2.88 2.87 2.11
CA LEU A 257 1.80 1.91 1.95
C LEU A 257 0.64 2.28 2.86
N SER A 258 -0.56 1.86 2.45
CA SER A 258 -1.78 1.98 3.23
C SER A 258 -2.54 0.66 3.13
N SER A 259 -2.95 0.12 4.28
CA SER A 259 -3.71 -1.13 4.40
C SER A 259 -4.68 -1.03 5.55
N SER A 260 -5.70 -1.88 5.53
CA SER A 260 -6.86 -1.69 6.38
C SER A 260 -6.66 -2.04 7.85
N ASP A 261 -5.71 -2.89 8.22
CA ASP A 261 -5.69 -3.54 9.55
C ASP A 261 -7.08 -4.14 9.88
N ALA A 262 -7.61 -4.91 8.93
CA ALA A 262 -8.99 -5.38 9.00
C ALA A 262 -9.19 -6.46 10.07
N HIS A 263 -10.05 -6.14 11.03
CA HIS A 263 -10.56 -7.06 12.05
C HIS A 263 -11.97 -7.62 11.71
N SER A 264 -12.53 -7.24 10.57
CA SER A 264 -13.80 -7.78 10.05
C SER A 264 -13.91 -7.54 8.54
N LEU A 265 -14.70 -8.37 7.86
CA LEU A 265 -14.90 -8.31 6.40
C LEU A 265 -15.36 -6.92 5.93
N ALA A 266 -16.26 -6.30 6.70
CA ALA A 266 -16.74 -4.94 6.44
C ALA A 266 -15.64 -3.89 6.45
N LYS A 267 -14.58 -4.07 7.24
CA LYS A 267 -13.46 -3.13 7.36
C LYS A 267 -12.35 -3.32 6.32
N MET A 268 -12.31 -4.45 5.59
CA MET A 268 -11.35 -4.69 4.51
C MET A 268 -11.37 -3.55 3.49
N GLY A 269 -10.20 -3.11 3.02
CA GLY A 269 -10.07 -2.03 2.03
C GLY A 269 -10.54 -0.66 2.48
N ARG A 270 -10.72 -0.40 3.79
CA ARG A 270 -10.93 0.98 4.30
C ARG A 270 -9.71 1.87 4.07
N GLU A 271 -8.55 1.22 3.95
CA GLU A 271 -7.26 1.73 3.50
C GLU A 271 -6.67 0.66 2.57
N ALA A 272 -6.01 1.09 1.50
CA ALA A 272 -5.46 0.19 0.49
C ALA A 272 -4.37 0.87 -0.35
N THR A 273 -3.50 0.05 -0.95
CA THR A 273 -2.43 0.51 -1.84
C THR A 273 -2.73 0.10 -3.27
N VAL A 274 -2.63 1.04 -4.21
CA VAL A 274 -2.80 0.74 -5.64
C VAL A 274 -1.44 0.66 -6.30
N PHE A 275 -1.11 -0.51 -6.79
CA PHE A 275 0.12 -0.79 -7.52
C PHE A 275 -0.08 -0.65 -9.02
N GLU A 276 0.98 -0.34 -9.74
CA GLU A 276 1.04 -0.29 -11.21
C GLU A 276 2.25 -1.12 -11.67
N ALA A 277 2.01 -2.21 -12.40
CA ALA A 277 3.03 -3.17 -12.85
C ALA A 277 2.59 -3.92 -14.12
N ASP A 278 3.50 -4.69 -14.73
CA ASP A 278 3.17 -5.51 -15.91
C ASP A 278 2.30 -6.74 -15.55
N GLU A 279 2.35 -7.19 -14.30
CA GLU A 279 1.57 -8.32 -13.77
C GLU A 279 1.32 -8.16 -12.25
N ILE A 280 0.39 -8.95 -11.70
CA ILE A 280 0.29 -9.16 -10.26
C ILE A 280 1.29 -10.26 -9.88
N SER A 281 2.36 -9.92 -9.18
CA SER A 281 3.35 -10.88 -8.68
C SER A 281 4.04 -10.37 -7.42
N TYR A 282 4.61 -11.27 -6.62
CA TYR A 282 5.39 -10.89 -5.44
C TYR A 282 6.51 -9.92 -5.83
N ASP A 283 7.25 -10.25 -6.89
CA ASP A 283 8.35 -9.44 -7.41
C ASP A 283 7.89 -8.05 -7.87
N SER A 284 6.68 -7.93 -8.43
CA SER A 284 6.11 -6.63 -8.80
C SER A 284 5.84 -5.77 -7.57
N ILE A 285 5.27 -6.34 -6.50
CA ILE A 285 5.06 -5.65 -5.22
C ILE A 285 6.40 -5.31 -4.55
N TYR A 286 7.32 -6.27 -4.49
CA TYR A 286 8.67 -6.10 -3.95
C TYR A 286 9.41 -4.97 -4.65
N GLY A 287 9.47 -4.99 -5.98
CA GLY A 287 10.13 -3.95 -6.77
C GLY A 287 9.45 -2.59 -6.66
N ALA A 288 8.12 -2.55 -6.54
CA ALA A 288 7.38 -1.29 -6.34
C ALA A 288 7.68 -0.63 -4.99
N ILE A 289 7.96 -1.42 -3.95
CA ILE A 289 8.26 -0.92 -2.60
C ILE A 289 9.74 -0.57 -2.45
N THR A 290 10.64 -1.46 -2.88
CA THR A 290 12.09 -1.35 -2.64
C THR A 290 12.80 -0.28 -3.47
N ARG A 291 12.24 0.12 -4.61
CA ARG A 291 12.81 1.20 -5.45
C ARG A 291 12.55 2.60 -4.92
N GLY A 292 11.75 2.75 -3.87
CA GLY A 292 11.36 4.05 -3.33
C GLY A 292 10.24 4.73 -4.14
N PRO A 293 9.85 5.95 -3.73
CA PRO A 293 8.68 6.63 -4.27
C PRO A 293 8.93 7.14 -5.70
N VAL A 294 8.27 6.51 -6.69
CA VAL A 294 8.26 6.95 -8.09
C VAL A 294 6.83 7.13 -8.57
N SER A 295 6.45 8.37 -8.93
CA SER A 295 5.12 8.68 -9.46
C SER A 295 5.08 8.69 -10.98
N SER A 296 4.04 8.09 -11.56
CA SER A 296 3.66 8.25 -12.96
C SER A 296 2.68 9.41 -13.20
N PHE A 297 2.22 10.08 -12.13
CA PHE A 297 1.32 11.21 -12.26
C PHE A 297 2.09 12.50 -12.56
N PRO A 298 1.65 13.31 -13.54
CA PRO A 298 2.25 14.60 -13.79
C PRO A 298 2.10 15.49 -12.55
N PRO A 299 3.08 16.36 -12.24
CA PRO A 299 2.97 17.30 -11.14
C PRO A 299 1.71 18.15 -11.31
N ALA A 300 1.08 18.52 -10.20
CA ALA A 300 -0.22 19.20 -10.22
C ALA A 300 -0.22 20.52 -11.02
N SER A 301 0.94 21.14 -11.25
CA SER A 301 1.12 22.30 -12.15
C SER A 301 0.89 21.99 -13.64
N ALA A 302 1.03 20.73 -14.06
CA ALA A 302 0.81 20.28 -15.44
C ALA A 302 -0.62 19.74 -15.68
N GLN A 303 -1.46 19.70 -14.63
CA GLN A 303 -2.84 19.19 -14.71
C GLN A 303 -3.88 20.30 -14.93
N SER A 304 -3.48 21.58 -14.92
CA SER A 304 -4.37 22.72 -15.19
C SER A 304 -4.42 23.08 -16.68
N SER A 305 -4.92 22.17 -17.51
CA SER A 305 -5.34 22.47 -18.88
C SER A 305 -6.12 21.31 -19.49
N PHE A 306 -7.30 21.03 -18.94
CA PHE A 306 -8.34 20.28 -19.66
C PHE A 306 -9.61 21.13 -19.74
N THR A 307 -9.49 22.26 -20.43
CA THR A 307 -10.60 22.86 -21.16
C THR A 307 -10.40 22.53 -22.64
N SER A 308 -11.42 21.89 -23.20
CA SER A 308 -11.54 21.39 -24.57
C SER A 308 -11.15 22.39 -25.66
N GLN A 309 -10.38 21.95 -26.67
CA GLN A 309 -10.70 21.94 -28.12
C GLN A 309 -9.45 21.51 -28.94
N PRO A 310 -9.61 20.85 -30.10
CA PRO A 310 -8.50 20.27 -30.86
C PRO A 310 -7.89 21.29 -31.84
N SER A 311 -6.56 21.32 -31.96
CA SER A 311 -5.90 21.97 -33.10
C SER A 311 -4.77 21.12 -33.65
N GLN A 312 -4.63 21.19 -34.97
CA GLN A 312 -3.92 20.27 -35.83
C GLN A 312 -2.41 20.55 -35.93
N SER A 313 -1.69 19.46 -36.17
CA SER A 313 -0.48 19.33 -37.00
C SER A 313 0.77 20.16 -36.67
N SER A 314 1.87 19.44 -36.41
CA SER A 314 3.04 19.43 -37.30
C SER A 314 3.94 18.22 -36.97
N LYS A 315 4.57 17.65 -38.00
CA LYS A 315 5.36 16.41 -37.97
C LYS A 315 6.64 16.56 -37.11
N PRO A 316 7.11 15.52 -36.42
CA PRO A 316 8.49 15.49 -35.95
C PRO A 316 9.42 14.86 -37.01
N GLU A 317 10.52 15.55 -37.27
CA GLU A 317 11.68 15.04 -38.00
C GLU A 317 12.37 13.92 -37.23
N ALA A 318 12.94 12.99 -37.99
CA ALA A 318 13.52 11.74 -37.52
C ALA A 318 14.83 11.96 -36.76
N LEU A 319 14.93 11.38 -35.56
CA LEU A 319 16.19 11.10 -34.86
C LEU A 319 16.32 9.59 -34.62
N ARG A 320 17.55 9.13 -34.86
CA ARG A 320 17.94 7.75 -35.18
C ARG A 320 17.79 6.78 -34.01
N ALA A 321 17.33 5.58 -34.32
CA ALA A 321 17.31 4.44 -33.41
C ALA A 321 18.72 3.86 -33.24
N VAL A 322 19.18 3.74 -31.99
CA VAL A 322 20.23 2.81 -31.56
C VAL A 322 19.83 2.26 -30.20
N GLY A 323 19.67 0.94 -30.10
CA GLY A 323 19.43 0.21 -28.85
C GLY A 323 18.17 -0.65 -28.88
N SER A 324 18.35 -1.97 -28.79
CA SER A 324 17.30 -2.99 -28.72
C SER A 324 16.28 -2.74 -27.60
N PRO A 325 14.96 -2.88 -27.84
CA PRO A 325 13.96 -2.72 -26.79
C PRO A 325 13.76 -4.05 -26.05
N SER A 326 14.42 -4.17 -24.90
CA SER A 326 13.86 -4.91 -23.77
C SER A 326 13.79 -3.94 -22.61
N ARG A 327 12.64 -3.32 -22.40
CA ARG A 327 12.34 -2.54 -21.19
C ARG A 327 10.93 -2.94 -20.75
N THR A 328 10.85 -3.98 -19.93
CA THR A 328 9.68 -4.22 -19.07
C THR A 328 9.42 -2.95 -18.26
N ALA A 329 8.16 -2.57 -18.10
CA ALA A 329 7.86 -1.32 -17.43
C ALA A 329 8.02 -1.49 -15.92
N THR A 330 8.64 -0.50 -15.28
CA THR A 330 9.08 -0.56 -13.89
C THR A 330 7.89 -0.54 -12.92
N PRO A 331 7.66 -1.58 -12.08
CA PRO A 331 6.60 -1.56 -11.07
C PRO A 331 6.69 -0.37 -10.11
N ARG A 332 5.55 0.17 -9.68
CA ARG A 332 5.50 1.30 -8.72
C ARG A 332 4.19 1.30 -7.94
N ILE A 333 4.14 2.10 -6.88
CA ILE A 333 2.86 2.49 -6.27
C ILE A 333 2.27 3.64 -7.09
N ALA A 334 1.06 3.45 -7.60
CA ALA A 334 0.33 4.49 -8.33
C ALA A 334 -0.22 5.54 -7.37
N PHE A 335 -0.90 5.11 -6.31
CA PHE A 335 -1.43 5.95 -5.24
C PHE A 335 -1.91 5.08 -4.06
N THR A 336 -2.15 5.69 -2.91
CA THR A 336 -2.82 5.05 -1.77
C THR A 336 -4.25 5.55 -1.60
N ILE A 337 -5.11 4.71 -1.04
CA ILE A 337 -6.48 5.01 -0.63
C ILE A 337 -6.45 5.12 0.89
N GLU A 338 -6.72 6.31 1.41
CA GLU A 338 -6.54 6.65 2.83
C GLU A 338 -7.88 6.93 3.53
N PHE A 339 -7.93 6.60 4.83
CA PHE A 339 -8.98 7.09 5.72
C PHE A 339 -8.68 8.53 6.17
N HIS A 340 -9.67 9.21 6.77
CA HIS A 340 -9.48 10.57 7.31
C HIS A 340 -8.82 10.50 8.69
N PRO A 341 -7.52 10.82 8.82
CA PRO A 341 -6.82 10.66 10.10
C PRO A 341 -7.42 11.55 11.20
N GLU A 342 -8.05 12.68 10.85
CA GLU A 342 -8.69 13.59 11.81
C GLU A 342 -9.88 12.99 12.55
N GLU A 343 -10.48 11.91 12.03
CA GLU A 343 -11.52 11.15 12.71
C GLU A 343 -10.95 10.15 13.72
N GLY A 344 -9.64 9.95 13.71
CA GLY A 344 -8.91 9.10 14.62
C GLY A 344 -9.06 9.55 16.09
N LYS A 345 -9.27 8.57 16.98
CA LYS A 345 -9.45 8.78 18.43
C LYS A 345 -8.34 9.63 19.07
N TYR A 346 -7.12 9.52 18.53
CA TYR A 346 -5.91 10.13 19.05
C TYR A 346 -5.27 11.12 18.07
N HIS A 347 -6.00 11.63 17.08
CA HIS A 347 -5.43 12.58 16.14
C HIS A 347 -4.98 13.88 16.84
N PHE A 348 -5.89 14.48 17.62
CA PHE A 348 -5.63 15.67 18.42
C PHE A 348 -5.26 15.33 19.86
N THR A 349 -4.41 16.16 20.46
CA THR A 349 -4.07 16.08 21.88
C THR A 349 -5.32 16.31 22.72
N GLY A 350 -5.56 15.45 23.72
CA GLY A 350 -6.83 15.51 24.43
C GLY A 350 -6.95 14.60 25.65
N HIS A 351 -8.06 14.75 26.35
CA HIS A 351 -8.41 13.96 27.52
C HIS A 351 -9.83 13.40 27.36
N ARG A 352 -9.90 12.07 27.23
CA ARG A 352 -11.13 11.37 26.87
C ARG A 352 -12.23 11.55 27.92
N ASP A 353 -11.89 11.42 29.20
CA ASP A 353 -12.85 11.49 30.31
C ASP A 353 -13.50 12.86 30.39
N CYS A 354 -12.75 13.93 30.08
CA CYS A 354 -13.24 15.30 30.07
C CYS A 354 -13.82 15.73 28.71
N ASN A 355 -13.86 14.83 27.73
CA ASN A 355 -14.27 15.11 26.35
C ASN A 355 -13.58 16.37 25.75
N TYR A 356 -12.30 16.56 26.09
CA TYR A 356 -11.51 17.73 25.70
C TYR A 356 -10.48 17.34 24.63
N SER A 357 -10.34 18.15 23.58
CA SER A 357 -9.32 17.99 22.55
C SER A 357 -8.88 19.34 22.00
N GLN A 358 -7.59 19.49 21.70
CA GLN A 358 -7.00 20.73 21.23
C GLN A 358 -6.07 20.47 20.04
N GLY A 359 -6.02 21.43 19.11
CA GLY A 359 -5.05 21.42 18.01
C GLY A 359 -3.62 21.63 18.49
N SER A 360 -2.65 21.26 17.67
CA SER A 360 -1.21 21.35 17.95
C SER A 360 -0.73 22.76 18.30
N GLU A 361 -1.26 23.77 17.62
CA GLU A 361 -0.97 25.18 17.92
C GLU A 361 -1.36 25.58 19.35
N ILE A 362 -2.49 25.03 19.85
CA ILE A 362 -2.90 25.24 21.24
C ILE A 362 -1.98 24.46 22.19
N SER A 363 -1.63 23.21 21.87
CA SER A 363 -0.70 22.42 22.70
C SER A 363 0.64 23.14 22.90
N LYS A 364 1.17 23.79 21.86
CA LYS A 364 2.42 24.56 21.95
C LYS A 364 2.32 25.79 22.86
N THR A 365 1.15 26.44 22.91
CA THR A 365 0.97 27.69 23.65
C THR A 365 0.44 27.49 25.07
N LYS A 366 -0.45 26.52 25.29
CA LYS A 366 -1.12 26.26 26.57
C LYS A 366 -0.59 25.01 27.29
N GLY A 367 0.30 24.26 26.65
CA GLY A 367 0.83 23.01 27.18
C GLY A 367 -0.16 21.85 27.11
N THR A 368 0.18 20.76 27.79
CA THR A 368 -0.51 19.46 27.75
C THR A 368 -1.25 19.13 29.05
N THR A 369 -1.71 20.15 29.78
CA THR A 369 -2.52 19.97 31.00
C THR A 369 -4.00 20.18 30.70
N CYS A 370 -4.86 19.25 31.12
CA CYS A 370 -6.29 19.35 30.87
C CYS A 370 -6.91 20.54 31.62
N PRO A 371 -7.58 21.49 30.94
CA PRO A 371 -8.17 22.65 31.62
C PRO A 371 -9.41 22.32 32.46
N VAL A 372 -9.95 21.10 32.33
CA VAL A 372 -11.17 20.66 33.05
C VAL A 372 -10.83 19.99 34.38
N CYS A 373 -9.74 19.24 34.45
CA CYS A 373 -9.42 18.41 35.62
C CYS A 373 -7.95 18.43 36.03
N SER A 374 -7.12 19.23 35.35
CA SER A 374 -5.68 19.37 35.60
C SER A 374 -4.82 18.10 35.45
N ARG A 375 -5.39 16.99 34.96
CA ARG A 375 -4.62 15.78 34.59
C ARG A 375 -3.91 15.98 33.24
N PRO A 376 -2.80 15.26 32.97
CA PRO A 376 -2.12 15.32 31.68
C PRO A 376 -3.01 14.91 30.50
N LEU A 377 -2.89 15.61 29.37
CA LEU A 377 -3.50 15.25 28.10
C LEU A 377 -2.73 14.09 27.45
N THR A 378 -3.45 13.22 26.75
CA THR A 378 -2.85 12.25 25.84
C THR A 378 -2.36 13.01 24.61
N VAL A 379 -1.05 12.96 24.34
CA VAL A 379 -0.44 13.58 23.16
C VAL A 379 -1.01 12.95 21.90
N GLY A 380 -1.57 13.78 21.03
CA GLY A 380 -2.15 13.39 19.76
C GLY A 380 -1.09 13.12 18.70
N VAL A 381 -1.48 12.35 17.69
CA VAL A 381 -0.62 12.00 16.57
C VAL A 381 -0.14 13.24 15.83
N MET A 382 -0.99 14.25 15.64
CA MET A 382 -0.59 15.45 14.91
C MET A 382 0.51 16.24 15.64
N ASP A 383 0.44 16.34 16.97
CA ASP A 383 1.47 16.98 17.78
C ASP A 383 2.80 16.21 17.67
N ARG A 384 2.74 14.88 17.66
CA ARG A 384 3.91 14.02 17.50
C ARG A 384 4.53 14.12 16.10
N VAL A 385 3.71 14.24 15.05
CA VAL A 385 4.21 14.53 13.70
C VAL A 385 4.91 15.89 13.67
N GLU A 386 4.34 16.91 14.30
CA GLU A 386 4.95 18.24 14.35
C GLU A 386 6.25 18.30 15.15
N GLU A 387 6.37 17.50 16.21
CA GLU A 387 7.59 17.35 16.99
C GLU A 387 8.74 16.79 16.14
N LEU A 388 8.45 15.78 15.31
CA LEU A 388 9.46 15.11 14.46
C LEU A 388 9.65 15.77 13.09
N ALA A 389 8.75 16.66 12.68
CA ALA A 389 8.81 17.30 11.37
C ALA A 389 10.03 18.24 11.27
N LYS A 390 10.97 17.88 10.39
CA LYS A 390 12.15 18.71 10.07
C LYS A 390 11.93 19.60 8.85
N ASN A 391 10.92 19.29 8.04
CA ASN A 391 10.64 19.97 6.78
C ASN A 391 9.29 20.70 6.86
N GLN A 392 9.23 21.93 6.35
CA GLN A 392 7.96 22.50 5.94
C GLN A 392 7.45 21.70 4.74
N VAL A 393 6.18 21.30 4.77
CA VAL A 393 5.60 20.51 3.67
C VAL A 393 5.66 21.38 2.42
N SER A 394 6.22 20.84 1.34
CA SER A 394 6.00 21.36 -0.02
C SER A 394 4.51 21.61 -0.21
N SER A 395 4.12 22.67 -0.93
CA SER A 395 2.72 23.03 -1.10
C SER A 395 1.88 21.79 -1.46
N ILE A 396 0.80 21.51 -0.74
CA ILE A 396 -0.09 20.39 -1.07
C ILE A 396 -1.17 20.93 -1.99
N LYS A 397 -1.42 20.24 -3.11
CA LYS A 397 -2.53 20.56 -4.01
C LYS A 397 -3.58 19.47 -3.94
N TYR A 398 -4.84 19.86 -3.97
CA TYR A 398 -5.95 18.91 -3.96
C TYR A 398 -6.90 19.17 -5.12
N GLN A 399 -7.45 18.09 -5.64
CA GLN A 399 -8.51 18.10 -6.64
C GLN A 399 -9.65 17.21 -6.15
N VAL A 400 -10.90 17.60 -6.38
CA VAL A 400 -12.06 16.79 -6.01
C VAL A 400 -12.72 16.32 -7.30
N SER A 401 -12.77 15.00 -7.48
CA SER A 401 -13.46 14.36 -8.59
C SER A 401 -14.98 14.56 -8.49
N ALA A 402 -15.68 14.42 -9.61
CA ALA A 402 -17.15 14.58 -9.66
C ALA A 402 -17.91 13.62 -8.72
N ASN A 403 -17.31 12.47 -8.39
CA ASN A 403 -17.83 11.50 -7.42
C ASN A 403 -17.43 11.79 -5.96
N GLY A 404 -16.83 12.95 -5.69
CA GLY A 404 -16.41 13.38 -4.35
C GLY A 404 -15.02 12.86 -3.92
N VAL A 405 -14.35 12.02 -4.69
CA VAL A 405 -13.00 11.56 -4.31
C VAL A 405 -12.02 12.73 -4.31
N ARG A 406 -11.39 13.01 -3.17
CA ARG A 406 -10.33 14.00 -3.05
C ARG A 406 -9.01 13.36 -3.40
N TRP A 407 -8.36 13.85 -4.44
CA TRP A 407 -6.96 13.59 -4.78
C TRP A 407 -6.07 14.60 -4.08
N VAL A 408 -4.97 14.14 -3.52
CA VAL A 408 -3.95 14.96 -2.88
C VAL A 408 -2.61 14.70 -3.55
N TYR A 409 -2.02 15.75 -4.10
CA TYR A 409 -0.78 15.72 -4.85
C TYR A 409 0.32 16.43 -4.07
N PRO A 410 1.50 15.80 -3.93
CA PRO A 410 2.68 16.48 -3.44
C PRO A 410 3.23 17.40 -4.55
N ASP A 411 3.53 18.65 -4.23
CA ASP A 411 4.11 19.57 -5.21
C ASP A 411 5.61 19.28 -5.41
N GLY A 412 6.00 18.97 -6.65
CA GLY A 412 7.41 18.90 -7.08
C GLY A 412 8.24 17.70 -6.61
N SER A 413 7.73 16.80 -5.77
CA SER A 413 8.56 15.75 -5.14
C SER A 413 8.62 14.41 -5.88
N GLY A 414 7.88 14.24 -6.97
CA GLY A 414 7.81 12.96 -7.69
C GLY A 414 7.20 11.80 -6.90
N ARG A 415 6.65 12.07 -5.71
CA ARG A 415 5.98 11.07 -4.85
C ARG A 415 4.58 10.73 -5.41
N PRO A 416 4.11 9.48 -5.22
CA PRO A 416 2.75 9.11 -5.58
C PRO A 416 1.71 9.97 -4.85
N PRO A 417 0.61 10.38 -5.52
CA PRO A 417 -0.51 11.02 -4.85
C PRO A 417 -1.25 10.02 -3.94
N TYR A 418 -2.20 10.52 -3.17
CA TYR A 418 -3.17 9.69 -2.46
C TYR A 418 -4.59 10.20 -2.64
N VAL A 419 -5.56 9.33 -2.36
CA VAL A 419 -6.97 9.67 -2.40
C VAL A 419 -7.63 9.47 -1.06
N SER A 420 -8.58 10.33 -0.73
CA SER A 420 -9.51 10.12 0.38
C SER A 420 -10.94 10.40 -0.07
N SER A 421 -11.90 9.63 0.46
CA SER A 421 -13.32 9.81 0.14
C SER A 421 -13.84 11.17 0.64
N PHE A 422 -14.79 11.84 -0.03
CA PHE A 422 -15.37 13.05 0.55
C PHE A 422 -16.11 12.72 1.85
N LYS A 423 -15.98 13.61 2.82
CA LYS A 423 -16.66 13.55 4.11
C LYS A 423 -18.18 13.41 3.92
N VAL A 424 -18.74 12.21 4.11
CA VAL A 424 -20.14 12.08 4.49
C VAL A 424 -20.22 12.63 5.90
N ARG A 425 -20.88 13.77 6.11
CA ARG A 425 -21.03 14.42 7.42
C ARG A 425 -21.60 13.44 8.46
N PHE A 426 -20.74 12.72 9.18
CA PHE A 426 -21.14 11.99 10.37
C PHE A 426 -21.20 12.96 11.56
N LYS A 427 -22.38 13.05 12.17
CA LYS A 427 -22.80 13.99 13.23
C LYS A 427 -22.20 13.69 14.62
N ARG A 428 -20.91 13.36 14.74
CA ARG A 428 -20.27 13.18 16.06
C ARG A 428 -18.96 13.95 16.16
N TYR A 429 -19.07 15.24 16.41
CA TYR A 429 -17.91 16.06 16.73
C TYR A 429 -17.68 16.06 18.24
N ARG A 430 -16.47 15.65 18.64
CA ARG A 430 -15.80 16.21 19.83
C ARG A 430 -15.57 17.70 19.58
N THR A 431 -15.72 18.53 20.60
CA THR A 431 -15.31 19.93 20.52
C THR A 431 -13.79 19.98 20.45
N VAL A 432 -13.26 20.24 19.26
CA VAL A 432 -11.83 20.53 19.07
C VAL A 432 -11.67 22.04 19.18
N TYR A 433 -10.83 22.48 20.11
CA TYR A 433 -10.52 23.89 20.26
C TYR A 433 -9.38 24.27 19.29
N PHE A 434 -9.60 25.35 18.56
CA PHE A 434 -8.61 26.01 17.71
C PHE A 434 -8.32 27.41 18.27
N PRO A 435 -7.14 28.00 18.02
CA PRO A 435 -6.90 29.38 18.41
C PRO A 435 -7.98 30.28 17.82
N LYS A 436 -8.40 31.31 18.58
CA LYS A 436 -9.25 32.36 18.01
C LYS A 436 -8.38 33.08 16.99
N SER A 437 -8.80 33.13 15.73
CA SER A 437 -8.19 34.03 14.75
C SER A 437 -8.34 35.45 15.30
N SER A 438 -7.21 36.04 15.68
CA SER A 438 -7.10 37.44 16.08
C SER A 438 -7.39 38.37 14.92
#